data_AF-A0A969U9N7-F1
#
_entry.id   AF-A0A969U9N7-F1
#
_cell.length_a   1.000
_cell.length_b   1.000
_cell.length_c   1.000
_cell.angle_alpha   90.00
_cell.angle_beta   90.00
_cell.angle_gamma   90.00
#
_symmetry.space_group_name_H-M   'P 1'
#
loop_
_entity.id
_entity.type
_entity.pdbx_description
1 polymer ?
#
loop_
_entity_poly.entity_id
_entity_poly.type
_entity_poly.pdbx_seq_one_letter_code
_entity_poly.pdbx_strand_id
1 'polypeptide(L)'
;MSITLKPKQTALIQELMADGSFQNADEVLQVALVLLAAERKAHLEWLDKTRHKINEGIAALDRGGKVDSETFVNGLLNQLQRAKQS
;
A
#
# COMPACT_ATOMS: atom_id res chain seq x y z
N MET A 1 23.53 7.86 18.72
CA MET A 1 23.88 6.60 18.02
C MET A 1 24.75 6.98 16.83
N SER A 2 25.86 6.28 16.60
CA SER A 2 26.72 6.51 15.43
C SER A 2 26.46 5.43 14.40
N ILE A 3 26.19 5.83 13.16
CA ILE A 3 25.90 4.92 12.05
C ILE A 3 26.92 5.19 10.95
N THR A 4 27.60 4.15 10.49
CA THR A 4 28.55 4.27 9.38
C THR A 4 27.83 4.07 8.06
N LEU A 5 27.83 5.09 7.22
CA LEU A 5 27.24 5.02 5.89
C LEU A 5 28.21 4.41 4.88
N LYS A 6 27.68 3.64 3.93
CA LYS A 6 28.45 3.15 2.79
C LYS A 6 28.77 4.33 1.85
N PRO A 7 29.88 4.28 1.09
CA PRO A 7 30.25 5.36 0.17
C PRO A 7 29.12 5.79 -0.78
N LYS A 8 28.34 4.83 -1.28
CA LYS A 8 27.18 5.10 -2.14
C LYS A 8 26.07 5.89 -1.43
N GLN A 9 25.82 5.62 -0.15
CA GLN A 9 24.83 6.36 0.64
C GLN A 9 25.31 7.78 0.91
N THR A 10 26.59 7.96 1.21
CA THR A 10 27.21 9.28 1.39
C THR A 10 27.13 10.11 0.11
N ALA A 11 27.43 9.52 -1.05
CA ALA A 11 27.34 10.21 -2.34
C ALA A 11 25.91 10.67 -2.66
N LEU A 12 24.91 9.81 -2.40
CA LEU A 12 23.50 10.17 -2.59
C LEU A 12 23.06 11.31 -1.65
N ILE A 13 23.49 11.31 -0.39
CA ILE A 13 23.18 12.41 0.54
C ILE A 13 23.80 13.72 0.05
N GLN A 14 25.05 13.68 -0.44
CA GLN A 14 25.71 14.86 -1.00
C GLN A 14 24.99 15.39 -2.25
N GLU A 15 24.52 14.50 -3.13
CA GLU A 15 23.73 14.86 -4.30
C GLU A 15 22.40 15.52 -3.91
N LEU A 16 21.67 14.95 -2.95
CA LEU A 16 20.41 15.51 -2.46
C LEU A 16 20.59 16.88 -1.79
N MET A 17 21.75 17.14 -1.19
CA MET A 17 22.08 18.45 -0.63
C MET A 17 22.55 19.48 -1.67
N ALA A 18 22.88 19.05 -2.90
CA ALA A 18 23.59 19.89 -3.86
C ALA A 18 22.77 21.08 -4.38
N ASP A 19 21.44 20.97 -4.39
CA ASP A 19 20.53 22.04 -4.83
C ASP A 19 20.10 22.98 -3.69
N GLY A 20 20.58 22.74 -2.46
CA GLY A 20 20.22 23.50 -1.28
C GLY A 20 18.89 23.12 -0.63
N SER A 21 18.22 22.04 -1.08
CA SER A 21 16.97 21.55 -0.49
C SER A 21 17.13 21.02 0.94
N PHE A 22 18.36 20.70 1.36
CA PHE A 22 18.69 20.20 2.69
C PHE A 22 19.92 20.91 3.24
N GLN A 23 19.87 21.34 4.50
CA GLN A 23 20.97 22.07 5.14
C GLN A 23 22.09 21.15 5.61
N ASN A 24 21.78 19.89 5.89
CA ASN A 24 22.75 18.91 6.39
C ASN A 24 22.26 17.47 6.14
N ALA A 25 23.15 16.51 6.39
CA ALA A 25 22.86 15.09 6.22
C ALA A 25 21.77 14.58 7.18
N ASP A 26 21.61 15.18 8.36
CA ASP A 26 20.61 14.76 9.34
C ASP A 26 19.19 15.06 8.84
N GLU A 27 18.96 16.17 8.14
CA GLU A 27 17.66 16.47 7.51
C GLU A 27 17.30 15.45 6.43
N VAL A 28 18.27 15.07 5.59
CA VAL A 28 18.08 14.03 4.57
C VAL A 28 17.73 12.69 5.22
N LEU A 29 18.46 12.32 6.28
CA LEU A 29 18.22 11.08 7.01
C LEU A 29 16.87 11.09 7.73
N GLN A 30 16.47 12.23 8.31
CA GLN A 30 15.18 12.37 8.97
C GLN A 30 14.03 12.13 7.99
N VAL A 31 14.07 12.73 6.79
CA VAL A 31 13.06 12.51 5.76
C VAL A 31 13.04 11.04 5.30
N ALA A 32 14.22 10.45 5.05
CA ALA A 32 14.31 9.05 4.64
C ALA A 32 13.71 8.09 5.69
N LEU A 33 13.96 8.34 6.97
CA LEU A 33 13.42 7.53 8.08
C LEU A 33 11.91 7.70 8.23
N VAL A 34 11.39 8.92 8.07
CA VAL A 34 9.94 9.18 8.09
C VAL A 34 9.24 8.44 6.94
N LEU A 35 9.80 8.51 5.73
CA LEU A 35 9.25 7.81 4.57
C LEU A 35 9.26 6.28 4.79
N LEU A 36 10.38 5.73 5.29
CA LEU A 36 10.48 4.30 5.60
C LEU A 36 9.48 3.87 6.67
N ALA A 37 9.28 4.69 7.72
CA ALA A 37 8.31 4.40 8.77
C ALA A 37 6.87 4.43 8.23
N ALA A 38 6.55 5.41 7.36
CA ALA A 38 5.25 5.52 6.71
C ALA A 38 4.96 4.33 5.79
N GLU A 39 5.93 3.93 4.97
CA GLU A 39 5.82 2.75 4.09
C GLU A 39 5.60 1.47 4.92
N ARG A 40 6.39 1.27 5.98
CA ARG A 40 6.24 0.12 6.87
C ARG A 40 4.87 0.07 7.51
N LYS A 41 4.34 1.22 7.96
CA LYS A 41 3.00 1.32 8.53
C LYS A 41 1.94 0.98 7.49
N ALA A 42 2.02 1.56 6.30
CA ALA A 42 1.08 1.29 5.21
C ALA A 42 1.06 -0.19 4.80
N HIS A 43 2.24 -0.82 4.73
CA HIS A 43 2.35 -2.25 4.45
C HIS A 43 1.70 -3.12 5.53
N LEU A 44 1.90 -2.81 6.81
CA LEU A 44 1.28 -3.53 7.92
C LEU A 44 -0.25 -3.38 7.91
N GLU A 45 -0.76 -2.17 7.65
CA GLU A 45 -2.19 -1.93 7.52
C GLU A 45 -2.80 -2.69 6.32
N TRP A 46 -2.10 -2.70 5.19
CA TRP A 46 -2.53 -3.46 4.02
C TRP A 46 -2.57 -4.96 4.31
N LEU A 47 -1.55 -5.48 4.99
CA LEU A 47 -1.47 -6.90 5.36
C LEU A 47 -2.63 -7.29 6.28
N ASP A 48 -2.91 -6.47 7.30
CA ASP A 48 -3.99 -6.71 8.25
C ASP A 48 -5.37 -6.68 7.57
N LYS A 49 -5.64 -5.64 6.78
CA LYS A 49 -6.88 -5.51 5.99
C LYS A 49 -7.06 -6.68 5.02
N THR A 50 -5.99 -7.11 4.36
CA THR A 50 -6.04 -8.22 3.40
C THR A 50 -6.33 -9.54 4.11
N ARG A 51 -5.65 -9.81 5.23
CA ARG A 51 -5.92 -11.00 6.04
C ARG A 51 -7.35 -11.03 6.55
N HIS A 52 -7.88 -9.89 6.99
CA HIS A 52 -9.27 -9.78 7.43
C HIS A 52 -10.24 -10.14 6.30
N LYS A 53 -10.09 -9.53 5.11
CA LYS A 53 -10.94 -9.82 3.93
C LYS A 53 -10.87 -11.28 3.49
N ILE A 54 -9.69 -11.90 3.55
CA ILE A 54 -9.53 -13.32 3.25
C ILE A 54 -10.33 -14.17 4.24
N ASN A 55 -10.21 -13.88 5.54
CA ASN A 55 -10.95 -14.61 6.58
C ASN A 55 -12.46 -14.44 6.44
N GLU A 56 -12.94 -13.23 6.11
CA GLU A 56 -14.35 -12.98 5.80
C GLU A 56 -14.82 -13.82 4.60
N GLY A 57 -14.00 -13.90 3.54
CA GLY A 57 -14.29 -14.71 2.36
C GLY A 57 -14.37 -16.21 2.70
N ILE A 58 -13.42 -16.73 3.47
CA ILE A 58 -13.44 -18.12 3.95
C ILE A 58 -14.71 -18.39 4.76
N ALA A 59 -15.03 -17.55 5.73
CA ALA A 59 -16.22 -17.70 6.55
C ALA A 59 -17.52 -17.60 5.72
N ALA A 60 -17.54 -16.79 4.66
CA ALA A 60 -18.66 -16.72 3.74
C ALA A 60 -18.81 -18.02 2.93
N LEU A 61 -17.70 -18.58 2.45
CA LEU A 61 -17.71 -19.88 1.74
C LEU A 61 -18.20 -21.01 2.65
N ASP A 62 -17.75 -21.07 3.91
CA ASP A 62 -18.18 -22.08 4.89
C ASP A 62 -19.68 -22.03 5.16
N ARG A 63 -20.31 -20.85 5.07
CA ARG A 63 -21.76 -20.66 5.20
C ARG A 63 -22.54 -20.91 3.90
N GLY A 64 -21.89 -21.42 2.85
CA GLY A 64 -22.53 -21.67 1.56
C GLY A 64 -22.60 -20.44 0.65
N GLY A 65 -21.87 -19.36 0.95
CA GLY A 65 -21.80 -18.14 0.15
C GLY A 65 -21.02 -18.27 -1.16
N LYS A 66 -20.90 -19.50 -1.70
CA LYS A 66 -20.32 -19.73 -3.01
C LYS A 66 -21.33 -19.25 -4.06
N VAL A 67 -20.91 -18.32 -4.90
CA VAL A 67 -21.72 -17.81 -6.00
C VAL A 67 -21.20 -18.37 -7.31
N ASP A 68 -22.12 -18.83 -8.15
CA ASP A 68 -21.79 -19.22 -9.52
C ASP A 68 -21.42 -17.98 -10.36
N SER A 69 -20.27 -18.06 -11.03
CA SER A 69 -19.66 -16.92 -11.72
C SER A 69 -20.54 -16.38 -12.86
N GLU A 70 -21.16 -17.27 -13.63
CA GLU A 70 -22.03 -16.89 -14.76
C GLU A 70 -23.31 -16.21 -14.26
N THR A 71 -23.92 -16.78 -13.22
CA THR A 71 -25.10 -16.20 -12.56
C THR A 71 -24.81 -14.80 -12.00
N PHE A 72 -23.65 -14.62 -11.35
CA PHE A 72 -23.24 -13.32 -10.80
C PHE A 72 -23.05 -12.26 -11.89
N VAL A 73 -22.28 -12.58 -12.93
CA VAL A 73 -21.99 -11.65 -14.04
C VAL A 73 -23.26 -11.25 -14.77
N ASN A 74 -24.13 -12.22 -15.08
CA ASN A 74 -25.42 -11.94 -15.73
C ASN A 74 -26.32 -11.05 -14.87
N GLY A 75 -26.34 -11.26 -13.55
CA GLY A 75 -27.03 -10.38 -12.61
C GLY A 75 -26.51 -8.94 -12.63
N LEU A 76 -25.19 -8.77 -12.63
CA LEU A 76 -24.55 -7.44 -12.68
C LEU A 76 -24.84 -6.71 -13.99
N LEU A 77 -24.76 -7.40 -15.13
CA LEU A 77 -25.08 -6.82 -16.44
C LEU A 77 -26.52 -6.33 -16.51
N ASN A 78 -27.47 -7.10 -15.95
CA ASN A 78 -28.87 -6.71 -15.88
C ASN A 78 -29.09 -5.47 -15.00
N GLN A 79 -28.38 -5.33 -13.89
CA GLN A 79 -28.46 -4.13 -13.04
C GLN A 79 -27.95 -2.89 -13.79
N LEU A 80 -26.83 -3.00 -14.50
CA LEU A 80 -26.27 -1.91 -15.29
C LEU A 80 -27.19 -1.48 -16.44
N GLN A 81 -27.86 -2.44 -17.10
CA GLN A 81 -28.84 -2.15 -18.15
C GLN A 81 -30.05 -1.38 -17.61
N ARG A 82 -30.58 -1.79 -16.46
CA ARG A 82 -31.70 -1.09 -15.80
C ARG A 82 -31.33 0.34 -15.40
N ALA A 83 -30.13 0.54 -14.87
CA ALA A 83 -29.65 1.87 -14.47
C ALA A 83 -29.43 2.84 -15.66
N LYS A 84 -29.24 2.31 -16.88
CA LYS A 84 -29.15 3.13 -18.10
C LYS A 84 -30.51 3.48 -18.70
N GLN A 85 -31.57 2.78 -18.30
CA GLN A 85 -32.94 2.96 -18.80
C GLN A 85 -33.80 3.83 -17.86
N SER A 86 -33.26 4.24 -16.69
CA SER A 86 -33.84 5.23 -15.79
C SER A 86 -33.23 6.61 -16.00
#